data_AF-A0A839QH48-F1
#
_entry.id   AF-A0A839QH48-F1
#
_cell.length_a   1.000
_cell.length_b   1.000
_cell.length_c   1.000
_cell.angle_alpha   90.00
_cell.angle_beta   90.00
_cell.angle_gamma   90.00
#
_symmetry.space_group_name_H-M   'P 1'
#
loop_
_entity.id
_entity.type
_entity.pdbx_description
1 polymer ?
#
loop_
_entity_poly.entity_id
_entity_poly.type
_entity_poly.pdbx_seq_one_letter_code
_entity_poly.pdbx_strand_id
1 'polypeptide(L)'
;MNSPCLRPTAPRQGEFTLPAANGAQGLRWQQLLGRLWSKFEQSEFAEYAVPERLALARNDEDRYSVQSKHVLHQLMLGQIAADGVAKQHHFLKAAQLAKAYELKDLHDESIRSLQDVPKGSMDWQKVESKISIPRGIIEREIQKIFVRDDWKASLHRFLLLPAPTGDHAKNMQSAQRLMANSPIRNTFTNVRVGIHQLPESIRTTEEQALAADLGRVESFALQAQGGVAAAGLMRLRDQFPDLAHIDMAAFFSSEMNIPPENALVLGEGIQAFWDEDFQHVGTVTMFQIERVARELSQFLGLPVYRAPAGDIRGRFPSLETYLAKLDEEGFEIGWSRTIRSVLMAEGWNLRNTIAHGYVSSIGPIEAVLILRILGILSLATSHGSLERDKPLDLPGFRRQRKMGVASIRQTRRVLSRDRRRRRRRG
;
A
#
# COMPACT_ATOMS: atom_id res chain seq x y z
N MET A 1 -26.04 64.03 -6.64
CA MET A 1 -24.69 63.96 -7.25
C MET A 1 -24.34 62.49 -7.38
N ASN A 2 -24.42 61.95 -8.60
CA ASN A 2 -24.24 60.53 -8.88
C ASN A 2 -22.77 60.20 -9.10
N SER A 3 -22.18 59.40 -8.23
CA SER A 3 -20.88 58.76 -8.47
C SER A 3 -21.03 57.71 -9.58
N PRO A 4 -20.14 57.69 -10.59
CA PRO A 4 -20.25 56.72 -11.66
C PRO A 4 -19.87 55.32 -11.15
N CYS A 5 -20.81 54.39 -11.24
CA CYS A 5 -20.56 52.96 -11.06
C CYS A 5 -19.49 52.49 -12.05
N LEU A 6 -18.34 52.03 -11.53
CA LEU A 6 -17.37 51.27 -12.30
C LEU A 6 -18.06 49.97 -12.74
N ARG A 7 -18.35 49.85 -14.05
CA ARG A 7 -18.80 48.58 -14.62
C ARG A 7 -17.65 47.57 -14.49
N PRO A 8 -17.90 46.34 -14.03
CA PRO A 8 -16.91 45.27 -14.11
C PRO A 8 -16.66 44.99 -15.59
N THR A 9 -15.49 45.35 -16.09
CA THR A 9 -15.04 44.90 -17.40
C THR A 9 -14.87 43.38 -17.34
N ALA A 10 -15.49 42.67 -18.28
CA ALA A 10 -15.29 41.23 -18.46
C ALA A 10 -13.78 40.90 -18.50
N PRO A 11 -13.34 39.78 -17.91
CA PRO A 11 -11.94 39.38 -17.96
C PRO A 11 -11.52 39.28 -19.43
N ARG A 12 -10.51 40.06 -19.82
CA ARG A 12 -9.92 39.94 -21.16
C ARG A 12 -9.29 38.56 -21.25
N GLN A 13 -9.94 37.65 -21.97
CA GLN A 13 -9.32 36.42 -22.44
C GLN A 13 -8.36 36.76 -23.57
N GLY A 14 -7.13 37.10 -23.21
CA GLY A 14 -6.00 37.15 -24.12
C GLY A 14 -4.86 36.35 -23.48
N GLU A 15 -4.13 35.58 -24.28
CA GLU A 15 -2.88 34.96 -23.81
C GLU A 15 -1.93 36.07 -23.37
N PHE A 16 -1.77 36.21 -22.06
CA PHE A 16 -0.82 37.15 -21.49
C PHE A 16 0.58 36.55 -21.68
N THR A 17 1.36 37.12 -22.58
CA THR A 17 2.76 36.73 -22.78
C THR A 17 3.65 37.56 -21.87
N LEU A 18 4.42 36.89 -21.00
CA LEU A 18 5.42 37.55 -20.16
C LEU A 18 6.50 38.21 -21.05
N PRO A 19 6.99 39.40 -20.68
CA PRO A 19 8.08 40.03 -21.41
C PRO A 19 9.40 39.31 -21.20
N ALA A 20 10.34 39.49 -22.13
CA ALA A 20 11.67 38.93 -22.02
C ALA A 20 12.37 39.36 -20.72
N ALA A 21 12.98 38.40 -20.02
CA ALA A 21 13.62 38.58 -18.72
C ALA A 21 14.72 39.66 -18.71
N ASN A 22 15.44 39.82 -19.84
CA ASN A 22 16.62 40.69 -19.95
C ASN A 22 16.30 42.13 -20.44
N GLY A 23 15.02 42.48 -20.59
CA GLY A 23 14.59 43.83 -21.01
C GLY A 23 14.13 44.72 -19.86
N ALA A 24 14.08 46.04 -20.09
CA ALA A 24 13.57 47.03 -19.12
C ALA A 24 12.14 46.73 -18.63
N GLN A 25 11.30 46.13 -19.50
CA GLN A 25 9.98 45.66 -19.12
C GLN A 25 10.05 44.44 -18.19
N GLY A 26 10.91 43.45 -18.47
CA GLY A 26 11.14 42.29 -17.59
C GLY A 26 11.57 42.70 -16.18
N LEU A 27 12.50 43.66 -16.06
CA LEU A 27 12.90 44.26 -14.79
C LEU A 27 11.74 44.92 -14.04
N ARG A 28 10.87 45.67 -14.73
CA ARG A 28 9.69 46.29 -14.13
C ARG A 28 8.70 45.26 -13.62
N TRP A 29 8.51 44.15 -14.33
CA TRP A 29 7.67 43.03 -13.90
C TRP A 29 8.26 42.28 -12.71
N GLN A 30 9.57 42.01 -12.69
CA GLN A 30 10.24 41.44 -11.52
C GLN A 30 10.04 42.31 -10.27
N GLN A 31 10.18 43.63 -10.40
CA GLN A 31 9.95 44.56 -9.28
C GLN A 31 8.49 44.53 -8.80
N LEU A 32 7.52 44.50 -9.73
CA LEU A 32 6.10 44.41 -9.39
C LEU A 32 5.78 43.11 -8.63
N LEU A 33 6.25 41.97 -9.15
CA LEU A 33 6.06 40.65 -8.52
C LEU A 33 6.81 40.56 -7.18
N GLY A 34 7.95 41.24 -7.05
CA GLY A 34 8.67 41.41 -5.78
C GLY A 34 7.85 42.17 -4.73
N ARG A 35 7.19 43.26 -5.13
CA ARG A 35 6.30 44.03 -4.25
C ARG A 35 5.04 43.25 -3.88
N LEU A 36 4.46 42.52 -4.83
CA LEU A 36 3.31 41.65 -4.56
C LEU A 36 3.67 40.56 -3.55
N TRP A 37 4.80 39.88 -3.74
CA TRP A 37 5.32 38.92 -2.77
C TRP A 37 5.46 39.54 -1.38
N SER A 38 6.13 40.69 -1.28
CA SER A 38 6.35 41.36 0.01
C SER A 38 5.04 41.77 0.68
N LYS A 39 4.02 42.17 -0.12
CA LYS A 39 2.70 42.55 0.39
C LYS A 39 1.90 41.36 0.93
N PHE A 40 2.07 40.19 0.32
CA PHE A 40 1.36 38.96 0.68
C PHE A 40 2.28 37.95 1.38
N GLU A 41 3.41 38.38 1.92
CA GLU A 41 4.47 37.48 2.38
C GLU A 41 4.01 36.53 3.49
N GLN A 42 3.02 36.92 4.28
CA GLN A 42 2.41 36.11 5.36
C GLN A 42 1.10 35.42 4.93
N SER A 43 0.82 35.38 3.62
CA SER A 43 -0.42 34.83 3.08
C SER A 43 -0.11 33.85 1.95
N GLU A 44 -0.96 32.84 1.82
CA GLU A 44 -0.91 31.87 0.72
C GLU A 44 -0.89 32.55 -0.66
N PHE A 45 -1.42 33.77 -0.79
CA PHE A 45 -1.46 34.48 -2.06
C PHE A 45 -0.09 34.83 -2.64
N ALA A 46 0.99 34.84 -1.85
CA ALA A 46 2.33 35.08 -2.37
C ALA A 46 2.78 34.00 -3.36
N GLU A 47 2.28 32.77 -3.23
CA GLU A 47 2.68 31.65 -4.08
C GLU A 47 2.25 31.82 -5.55
N TYR A 48 1.16 32.56 -5.80
CA TYR A 48 0.67 32.83 -7.16
C TYR A 48 1.64 33.67 -8.00
N ALA A 49 2.60 34.35 -7.39
CA ALA A 49 3.61 35.11 -8.12
C ALA A 49 4.84 34.26 -8.51
N VAL A 50 4.96 33.02 -8.03
CA VAL A 50 6.16 32.19 -8.22
C VAL A 50 6.36 31.78 -9.68
N PRO A 51 5.36 31.27 -10.42
CA PRO A 51 5.55 30.85 -11.81
C PRO A 51 6.09 31.97 -12.70
N GLU A 52 5.53 33.16 -12.59
CA GLU A 52 5.93 34.35 -13.36
C GLU A 52 7.33 34.81 -12.96
N ARG A 53 7.68 34.72 -11.67
CA ARG A 53 9.03 35.05 -11.19
C ARG A 53 10.08 34.06 -11.69
N LEU A 54 9.75 32.77 -11.77
CA LEU A 54 10.63 31.76 -12.34
C LEU A 54 10.81 31.96 -13.85
N ALA A 55 9.74 32.28 -14.57
CA ALA A 55 9.79 32.60 -15.99
C ALA A 55 10.63 33.86 -16.30
N LEU A 56 10.69 34.79 -15.35
CA LEU A 56 11.51 36.00 -15.45
C LEU A 56 12.91 35.85 -14.84
N ALA A 57 13.31 34.69 -14.29
CA ALA A 57 14.64 34.50 -13.74
C ALA A 57 15.71 34.60 -14.84
N ARG A 58 16.77 35.39 -14.60
CA ARG A 58 17.77 35.72 -15.63
C ARG A 58 18.97 34.77 -15.64
N ASN A 59 19.24 34.16 -14.50
CA ASN A 59 20.33 33.22 -14.28
C ASN A 59 19.93 32.20 -13.21
N ASP A 60 20.81 31.24 -12.95
CA ASP A 60 20.55 30.17 -11.98
C ASP A 60 20.49 30.70 -10.54
N GLU A 61 21.16 31.81 -10.23
CA GLU A 61 21.12 32.46 -8.92
C GLU A 61 19.75 33.12 -8.63
N ASP A 62 19.20 33.85 -9.61
CA ASP A 62 17.86 34.42 -9.56
C ASP A 62 16.81 33.30 -9.40
N ARG A 63 16.98 32.20 -10.15
CA ARG A 63 16.10 31.03 -10.09
C ARG A 63 16.16 30.36 -8.72
N TYR A 64 17.37 30.10 -8.22
CA TYR A 64 17.62 29.53 -6.89
C TYR A 64 17.01 30.39 -5.79
N SER A 65 17.15 31.72 -5.89
CA SER A 65 16.58 32.67 -4.94
C SER A 65 15.05 32.60 -4.90
N VAL A 66 14.38 32.54 -6.06
CA VAL A 66 12.93 32.41 -6.14
C VAL A 66 12.46 31.06 -5.59
N GLN A 67 13.12 29.96 -5.97
CA GLN A 67 12.80 28.61 -5.50
C GLN A 67 12.97 28.47 -4.00
N SER A 68 14.10 28.94 -3.45
CA SER A 68 14.37 28.91 -2.02
C SER A 68 13.36 29.74 -1.23
N LYS A 69 13.02 30.94 -1.71
CA LYS A 69 11.98 31.78 -1.09
C LYS A 69 10.61 31.11 -1.11
N HIS A 70 10.28 30.38 -2.17
CA HIS A 70 9.02 29.64 -2.23
C HIS A 70 8.93 28.56 -1.14
N VAL A 71 10.00 27.79 -0.95
CA VAL A 71 10.06 26.78 0.12
C VAL A 71 10.02 27.41 1.50
N LEU A 72 10.85 28.44 1.74
CA LEU A 72 10.90 29.16 3.02
C LEU A 72 9.57 29.81 3.38
N HIS A 73 8.83 30.30 2.38
CA HIS A 73 7.49 30.83 2.61
C HIS A 73 6.53 29.76 3.11
N GLN A 74 6.53 28.55 2.52
CA GLN A 74 5.70 27.45 3.05
C GLN A 74 6.15 27.02 4.45
N LEU A 75 7.45 26.99 4.74
CA LEU A 75 7.94 26.76 6.10
C LEU A 75 7.41 27.82 7.09
N MET A 76 7.47 29.10 6.71
CA MET A 76 6.96 30.20 7.53
C MET A 76 5.44 30.08 7.74
N LEU A 77 4.66 29.78 6.70
CA LEU A 77 3.21 29.54 6.83
C LEU A 77 2.92 28.39 7.80
N GLY A 78 3.69 27.30 7.72
CA GLY A 78 3.60 26.19 8.67
C GLY A 78 3.97 26.59 10.11
N GLN A 79 4.89 27.53 10.32
CA GLN A 79 5.24 28.01 11.66
C GLN A 79 4.13 28.86 12.28
N ILE A 80 3.45 29.69 11.48
CA ILE A 80 2.39 30.60 11.96
C ILE A 80 0.99 29.99 11.96
N ALA A 81 0.81 28.82 11.34
CA ALA A 81 -0.47 28.13 11.27
C ALA A 81 -1.00 27.77 12.68
N ALA A 82 -2.32 27.90 12.84
CA ALA A 82 -2.98 27.77 14.14
C ALA A 82 -3.08 26.32 14.64
N ASP A 83 -3.45 25.39 13.75
CA ASP A 83 -3.68 23.98 14.07
C ASP A 83 -2.67 23.04 13.39
N GLY A 84 -2.51 21.84 13.93
CA GLY A 84 -1.54 20.85 13.46
C GLY A 84 -1.77 20.38 12.02
N VAL A 85 -3.02 20.36 11.54
CA VAL A 85 -3.33 19.92 10.17
C VAL A 85 -2.83 20.95 9.16
N ALA A 86 -3.08 22.23 9.41
CA ALA A 86 -2.54 23.32 8.61
C ALA A 86 -1.00 23.34 8.63
N LYS A 87 -0.38 23.12 9.80
CA LYS A 87 1.10 22.98 9.90
C LYS A 87 1.62 21.87 9.01
N GLN A 88 1.03 20.69 9.08
CA GLN A 88 1.44 19.55 8.25
C GLN A 88 1.25 19.81 6.76
N HIS A 89 0.15 20.45 6.38
CA HIS A 89 -0.10 20.81 4.99
C HIS A 89 1.06 21.65 4.43
N HIS A 90 1.42 22.74 5.12
CA HIS A 90 2.47 23.64 4.67
C HIS A 90 3.86 22.99 4.71
N PHE A 91 4.22 22.27 5.77
CA PHE A 91 5.53 21.59 5.83
C PHE A 91 5.67 20.47 4.78
N LEU A 92 4.58 19.74 4.50
CA LEU A 92 4.58 18.74 3.43
C LEU A 92 4.73 19.40 2.06
N LYS A 93 4.03 20.52 1.81
CA LYS A 93 4.16 21.30 0.58
C LYS A 93 5.57 21.86 0.43
N ALA A 94 6.18 22.36 1.50
CA ALA A 94 7.57 22.81 1.53
C ALA A 94 8.54 21.69 1.15
N ALA A 95 8.40 20.50 1.72
CA ALA A 95 9.23 19.35 1.40
C ALA A 95 9.09 18.91 -0.07
N GLN A 96 7.86 18.88 -0.60
CA GLN A 96 7.60 18.55 -2.01
C GLN A 96 8.23 19.56 -2.97
N LEU A 97 8.09 20.85 -2.68
CA LEU A 97 8.70 21.93 -3.46
C LEU A 97 10.23 21.85 -3.40
N ALA A 98 10.80 21.68 -2.21
CA ALA A 98 12.24 21.55 -2.02
C ALA A 98 12.81 20.37 -2.81
N LYS A 99 12.12 19.23 -2.81
CA LYS A 99 12.48 18.06 -3.62
C LYS A 99 12.40 18.37 -5.12
N ALA A 100 11.32 19.01 -5.57
CA ALA A 100 11.13 19.38 -6.98
C ALA A 100 12.15 20.41 -7.48
N TYR A 101 12.66 21.26 -6.59
CA TYR A 101 13.71 22.25 -6.87
C TYR A 101 15.12 21.74 -6.57
N GLU A 102 15.28 20.48 -6.15
CA GLU A 102 16.56 19.86 -5.78
C GLU A 102 17.31 20.57 -4.62
N LEU A 103 16.56 21.23 -3.73
CA LEU A 103 17.06 21.94 -2.56
C LEU A 103 17.12 21.02 -1.33
N LYS A 104 18.18 20.21 -1.25
CA LYS A 104 18.32 19.13 -0.24
C LYS A 104 18.22 19.62 1.21
N ASP A 105 18.92 20.69 1.57
CA ASP A 105 18.95 21.16 2.97
C ASP A 105 17.56 21.63 3.44
N LEU A 106 16.85 22.36 2.57
CA LEU A 106 15.49 22.82 2.84
C LEU A 106 14.47 21.67 2.83
N HIS A 107 14.71 20.63 2.02
CA HIS A 107 13.92 19.41 2.10
C HIS A 107 14.07 18.77 3.48
N ASP A 108 15.29 18.60 3.97
CA ASP A 108 15.56 17.96 5.25
C ASP A 108 15.06 18.82 6.43
N GLU A 109 15.09 20.15 6.32
CA GLU A 109 14.47 21.07 7.28
C GLU A 109 12.94 20.99 7.27
N SER A 110 12.33 20.88 6.08
CA SER A 110 10.88 20.73 5.93
C SER A 110 10.38 19.41 6.53
N ILE A 111 11.12 18.32 6.32
CA ILE A 111 10.80 17.02 6.91
C ILE A 111 10.96 17.05 8.44
N ARG A 112 12.00 17.68 8.97
CA ARG A 112 12.16 17.87 10.42
C ARG A 112 10.99 18.66 11.00
N SER A 113 10.63 19.79 10.38
CA SER A 113 9.49 20.60 10.80
C SER A 113 8.18 19.82 10.78
N LEU A 114 7.98 18.95 9.77
CA LEU A 114 6.83 18.05 9.68
C LEU A 114 6.80 17.02 10.82
N GLN A 115 7.96 16.49 11.21
CA GLN A 115 8.10 15.52 12.30
C GLN A 115 7.89 16.16 13.68
N ASP A 116 8.25 17.43 13.83
CA ASP A 116 8.15 18.19 15.07
C ASP A 116 6.72 18.70 15.37
N VAL A 117 5.77 18.54 14.44
CA VAL A 117 4.37 18.92 14.68
C VAL A 117 3.82 18.13 15.87
N PRO A 118 3.37 18.78 16.96
CA PRO A 118 2.92 18.08 18.14
C PRO A 118 1.72 17.18 17.85
N LYS A 119 1.80 15.92 18.28
CA LYS A 119 0.76 14.92 18.07
C LYS A 119 -0.63 15.34 18.58
N GLY A 120 -0.67 16.09 19.67
CA GLY A 120 -1.92 16.60 20.25
C GLY A 120 -2.55 17.78 19.50
N SER A 121 -1.85 18.39 18.53
CA SER A 121 -2.32 19.61 17.86
C SER A 121 -3.26 19.38 16.68
N MET A 122 -3.54 18.12 16.33
CA MET A 122 -4.38 17.76 15.18
C MET A 122 -5.88 17.83 15.46
N ASP A 123 -6.29 17.85 16.73
CA ASP A 123 -7.69 17.85 17.16
C ASP A 123 -8.57 16.83 16.41
N TRP A 124 -8.06 15.60 16.25
CA TRP A 124 -8.74 14.52 15.54
C TRP A 124 -10.13 14.25 16.12
N GLN A 125 -11.15 14.24 15.25
CA GLN A 125 -12.49 13.79 15.62
C GLN A 125 -12.66 12.30 15.29
N LYS A 126 -12.98 11.50 16.31
CA LYS A 126 -13.32 10.09 16.12
C LYS A 126 -14.79 9.97 15.73
N VAL A 127 -15.04 9.49 14.53
CA VAL A 127 -16.37 9.04 14.09
C VAL A 127 -16.44 7.53 14.23
N GLU A 128 -17.31 7.06 15.12
CA GLU A 128 -17.54 5.64 15.35
C GLU A 128 -18.97 5.27 14.97
N SER A 129 -19.14 4.13 14.31
CA SER A 129 -20.44 3.53 14.05
C SER A 129 -20.43 2.10 14.56
N LYS A 130 -21.47 1.72 15.29
CA LYS A 130 -21.63 0.37 15.83
C LYS A 130 -22.73 -0.32 15.04
N ILE A 131 -22.39 -1.48 14.47
CA ILE A 131 -23.36 -2.33 13.79
C ILE A 131 -23.58 -3.55 14.68
N SER A 132 -24.83 -3.79 15.06
CA SER A 132 -25.20 -5.01 15.78
C SER A 132 -25.45 -6.13 14.78
N ILE A 133 -24.63 -7.18 14.84
CA ILE A 133 -24.84 -8.38 14.02
C ILE A 133 -25.49 -9.43 14.91
N PRO A 134 -26.69 -9.94 14.55
CA PRO A 134 -27.33 -11.00 15.30
C PRO A 134 -26.42 -12.22 15.47
N ARG A 135 -26.28 -12.70 16.72
CA ARG A 135 -25.42 -13.83 17.07
C ARG A 135 -25.65 -15.04 16.16
N GLY A 136 -26.91 -15.38 15.86
CA GLY A 136 -27.26 -16.51 15.01
C GLY A 136 -26.66 -16.46 13.60
N ILE A 137 -26.39 -15.26 13.05
CA ILE A 137 -25.71 -15.12 11.75
C ILE A 137 -24.25 -15.53 11.88
N ILE A 138 -23.54 -15.00 12.89
CA ILE A 138 -22.13 -15.33 13.14
C ILE A 138 -21.97 -16.81 13.48
N GLU A 139 -22.82 -17.35 14.36
CA GLU A 139 -22.82 -18.77 14.75
C GLU A 139 -22.99 -19.69 13.53
N ARG A 140 -23.91 -19.34 12.62
CA ARG A 140 -24.11 -20.11 11.39
C ARG A 140 -22.88 -20.09 10.49
N GLU A 141 -22.19 -18.96 10.37
CA GLU A 141 -20.96 -18.90 9.57
C GLU A 141 -19.83 -19.70 10.23
N ILE A 142 -19.67 -19.61 11.56
CA ILE A 142 -18.69 -20.40 12.31
C ILE A 142 -18.94 -21.90 12.12
N GLN A 143 -20.18 -22.37 12.24
CA GLN A 143 -20.53 -23.80 12.10
C GLN A 143 -20.25 -24.39 10.72
N LYS A 144 -20.24 -23.57 9.65
CA LYS A 144 -19.86 -24.05 8.32
C LYS A 144 -18.38 -24.41 8.25
N ILE A 145 -17.56 -23.67 9.00
CA ILE A 145 -16.11 -23.74 8.98
C ILE A 145 -15.61 -24.77 10.01
N PHE A 146 -16.08 -24.65 11.25
CA PHE A 146 -15.63 -25.43 12.39
C PHE A 146 -16.63 -26.54 12.69
N VAL A 147 -16.24 -27.77 12.32
CA VAL A 147 -17.02 -28.99 12.51
C VAL A 147 -16.93 -29.40 13.97
N ARG A 148 -18.08 -29.70 14.55
CA ARG A 148 -18.15 -30.22 15.92
C ARG A 148 -17.44 -31.57 15.99
N ASP A 149 -16.59 -31.74 17.00
CA ASP A 149 -15.89 -32.99 17.33
C ASP A 149 -14.85 -33.47 16.29
N ASP A 150 -14.45 -32.62 15.32
CA ASP A 150 -13.35 -32.90 14.38
C ASP A 150 -12.47 -31.67 14.16
N TRP A 151 -11.35 -31.60 14.89
CA TRP A 151 -10.40 -30.51 14.77
C TRP A 151 -9.63 -30.53 13.45
N LYS A 152 -9.37 -31.71 12.87
CA LYS A 152 -8.65 -31.86 11.60
C LYS A 152 -9.48 -31.29 10.46
N ALA A 153 -10.74 -31.69 10.37
CA ALA A 153 -11.67 -31.15 9.37
C ALA A 153 -11.87 -29.64 9.55
N SER A 154 -11.91 -29.17 10.79
CA SER A 154 -12.03 -27.74 11.11
C SER A 154 -10.81 -26.93 10.65
N LEU A 155 -9.59 -27.38 10.96
CA LEU A 155 -8.36 -26.72 10.51
C LEU A 155 -8.18 -26.80 9.00
N HIS A 156 -8.50 -27.95 8.39
CA HIS A 156 -8.51 -28.09 6.93
C HIS A 156 -9.43 -27.06 6.26
N ARG A 157 -10.67 -26.94 6.73
CA ARG A 157 -11.63 -25.94 6.23
C ARG A 157 -11.17 -24.52 6.50
N PHE A 158 -10.65 -24.26 7.70
CA PHE A 158 -10.12 -22.95 8.10
C PHE A 158 -9.03 -22.48 7.15
N LEU A 159 -8.11 -23.35 6.71
CA LEU A 159 -7.08 -22.97 5.75
C LEU A 159 -7.61 -22.79 4.31
N LEU A 160 -8.64 -23.55 3.93
CA LEU A 160 -9.22 -23.50 2.59
C LEU A 160 -10.33 -22.46 2.40
N LEU A 161 -10.67 -21.65 3.40
CA LEU A 161 -11.65 -20.57 3.19
C LEU A 161 -11.15 -19.61 2.09
N PRO A 162 -12.05 -19.00 1.31
CA PRO A 162 -11.70 -17.99 0.32
C PRO A 162 -10.91 -16.82 0.91
N ALA A 163 -10.23 -16.06 0.05
CA ALA A 163 -9.47 -14.89 0.44
C ALA A 163 -10.32 -13.95 1.35
N PRO A 164 -9.80 -13.51 2.51
CA PRO A 164 -10.52 -12.64 3.44
C PRO A 164 -11.01 -11.32 2.85
N THR A 165 -10.34 -10.77 1.83
CA THR A 165 -10.84 -9.59 1.10
C THR A 165 -12.06 -9.90 0.22
N GLY A 166 -12.33 -11.16 -0.08
CA GLY A 166 -13.39 -11.58 -0.99
C GLY A 166 -13.04 -11.39 -2.47
N ASP A 167 -14.08 -11.22 -3.29
CA ASP A 167 -13.98 -11.11 -4.75
C ASP A 167 -13.55 -9.70 -5.17
N HIS A 168 -12.40 -9.60 -5.87
CA HIS A 168 -11.83 -8.33 -6.29
C HIS A 168 -12.76 -7.54 -7.24
N ALA A 169 -13.45 -8.20 -8.16
CA ALA A 169 -14.33 -7.52 -9.11
C ALA A 169 -15.54 -6.90 -8.38
N LYS A 170 -16.11 -7.60 -7.39
CA LYS A 170 -17.18 -7.06 -6.53
C LYS A 170 -16.69 -5.90 -5.67
N ASN A 171 -15.48 -5.99 -5.15
CA ASN A 171 -14.88 -4.92 -4.37
C ASN A 171 -14.64 -3.67 -5.22
N MET A 172 -14.14 -3.84 -6.46
CA MET A 172 -13.95 -2.76 -7.41
C MET A 172 -15.28 -2.07 -7.76
N GLN A 173 -16.34 -2.84 -8.03
CA GLN A 173 -17.67 -2.28 -8.26
C GLN A 173 -18.20 -1.50 -7.04
N SER A 174 -17.95 -2.02 -5.83
CA SER A 174 -18.35 -1.34 -4.60
C SER A 174 -17.58 -0.04 -4.39
N ALA A 175 -16.28 -0.03 -4.68
CA ALA A 175 -15.45 1.18 -4.64
C ALA A 175 -15.90 2.23 -5.65
N GLN A 176 -16.22 1.82 -6.89
CA GLN A 176 -16.77 2.70 -7.92
C GLN A 176 -18.11 3.32 -7.48
N ARG A 177 -18.98 2.54 -6.82
CA ARG A 177 -20.25 3.07 -6.28
C ARG A 177 -20.03 4.07 -5.14
N LEU A 178 -19.08 3.81 -4.24
CA LEU A 178 -18.72 4.75 -3.18
C LEU A 178 -18.21 6.07 -3.75
N MET A 179 -17.35 5.98 -4.76
CA MET A 179 -16.81 7.13 -5.47
C MET A 179 -17.93 7.94 -6.15
N ALA A 180 -18.84 7.27 -6.87
CA ALA A 180 -19.97 7.93 -7.53
C ALA A 180 -20.93 8.61 -6.54
N ASN A 181 -21.12 8.05 -5.35
CA ASN A 181 -22.02 8.58 -4.33
C ASN A 181 -21.38 9.62 -3.40
N SER A 182 -20.08 9.93 -3.57
CA SER A 182 -19.32 10.85 -2.70
C SER A 182 -18.65 12.00 -3.47
N PRO A 183 -19.39 12.83 -4.24
CA PRO A 183 -18.80 13.83 -5.14
C PRO A 183 -17.90 14.84 -4.41
N ILE A 184 -18.32 15.32 -3.24
CA ILE A 184 -17.54 16.27 -2.41
C ILE A 184 -16.15 15.69 -2.08
N ARG A 185 -16.10 14.41 -1.72
CA ARG A 185 -14.84 13.75 -1.32
C ARG A 185 -13.88 13.60 -2.49
N ASN A 186 -14.36 13.54 -3.73
CA ASN A 186 -13.52 13.44 -4.92
C ASN A 186 -13.05 14.82 -5.42
N THR A 187 -13.72 15.89 -5.03
CA THR A 187 -13.35 17.27 -5.42
C THR A 187 -12.19 17.82 -4.58
N PHE A 188 -12.07 17.42 -3.31
CA PHE A 188 -11.05 17.93 -2.40
C PHE A 188 -9.84 16.99 -2.29
N THR A 189 -8.65 17.56 -2.12
CA THR A 189 -7.43 16.81 -1.79
C THR A 189 -7.62 16.08 -0.46
N ASN A 190 -7.46 14.75 -0.47
CA ASN A 190 -7.50 13.96 0.74
C ASN A 190 -6.11 13.49 1.11
N VAL A 191 -5.69 13.76 2.35
CA VAL A 191 -4.44 13.25 2.91
C VAL A 191 -4.77 12.12 3.88
N ARG A 192 -4.20 10.94 3.65
CA ARG A 192 -4.24 9.86 4.65
C ARG A 192 -3.09 10.07 5.61
N VAL A 193 -3.40 10.25 6.89
CA VAL A 193 -2.41 10.33 7.97
C VAL A 193 -2.32 8.97 8.66
N GLY A 194 -1.10 8.47 8.82
CA GLY A 194 -0.81 7.18 9.44
C GLY A 194 -0.87 7.20 10.96
N ILE A 195 -0.65 6.04 11.59
CA ILE A 195 -0.59 5.91 13.06
C ILE A 195 0.56 6.72 13.69
N HIS A 196 1.64 6.94 12.95
CA HIS A 196 2.75 7.82 13.35
C HIS A 196 2.40 9.31 13.21
N GLN A 197 1.16 9.63 12.83
CA GLN A 197 0.64 10.98 12.64
C GLN A 197 1.35 11.78 11.55
N LEU A 198 1.97 11.11 10.57
CA LEU A 198 2.52 11.78 9.39
C LEU A 198 1.67 11.42 8.16
N PRO A 199 1.60 12.32 7.17
CA PRO A 199 1.01 12.02 5.87
C PRO A 199 1.65 10.77 5.23
N GLU A 200 0.83 9.78 4.89
CA GLU A 200 1.26 8.56 4.18
C GLU A 200 0.93 8.62 2.68
N SER A 201 -0.18 9.26 2.32
CA SER A 201 -0.58 9.42 0.93
C SER A 201 -1.43 10.66 0.72
N ILE A 202 -1.30 11.25 -0.47
CA ILE A 202 -2.13 12.36 -0.94
C ILE A 202 -2.90 11.88 -2.16
N ARG A 203 -4.20 12.14 -2.18
CA ARG A 203 -5.07 11.79 -3.30
C ARG A 203 -5.38 13.05 -4.08
N THR A 204 -4.87 13.11 -5.30
CA THR A 204 -5.06 14.24 -6.22
C THR A 204 -5.74 13.82 -7.51
N THR A 205 -5.85 12.51 -7.80
CA THR A 205 -6.49 11.98 -9.00
C THR A 205 -7.65 11.03 -8.67
N GLU A 206 -8.58 10.87 -9.62
CA GLU A 206 -9.68 9.91 -9.51
C GLU A 206 -9.19 8.47 -9.32
N GLU A 207 -8.10 8.09 -9.99
CA GLU A 207 -7.49 6.76 -9.84
C GLU A 207 -6.99 6.51 -8.41
N GLN A 208 -6.33 7.50 -7.80
CA GLN A 208 -5.89 7.41 -6.40
C GLN A 208 -7.07 7.39 -5.42
N ALA A 209 -8.14 8.12 -5.73
CA ALA A 209 -9.38 8.09 -4.95
C ALA A 209 -10.03 6.71 -5.00
N LEU A 210 -10.15 6.12 -6.20
CA LEU A 210 -10.70 4.79 -6.42
C LEU A 210 -9.87 3.71 -5.72
N ALA A 211 -8.54 3.74 -5.85
CA ALA A 211 -7.65 2.80 -5.20
C ALA A 211 -7.79 2.83 -3.67
N ALA A 212 -8.00 4.02 -3.11
CA ALA A 212 -8.22 4.16 -1.67
C ALA A 212 -9.61 3.69 -1.22
N ASP A 213 -10.65 3.92 -2.01
CA ASP A 213 -11.99 3.37 -1.73
C ASP A 213 -12.01 1.85 -1.83
N LEU A 214 -11.26 1.28 -2.78
CA LEU A 214 -11.03 -0.15 -2.86
C LEU A 214 -10.37 -0.65 -1.57
N GLY A 215 -9.30 -0.01 -1.11
CA GLY A 215 -8.63 -0.37 0.15
C GLY A 215 -9.56 -0.29 1.37
N ARG A 216 -10.51 0.65 1.39
CA ARG A 216 -11.53 0.76 2.45
C ARG A 216 -12.54 -0.39 2.40
N VAL A 217 -13.05 -0.73 1.22
CA VAL A 217 -13.96 -1.88 1.02
C VAL A 217 -13.28 -3.18 1.46
N GLU A 218 -12.04 -3.38 1.01
CA GLU A 218 -11.24 -4.55 1.38
C GLU A 218 -10.95 -4.60 2.89
N SER A 219 -10.62 -3.46 3.51
CA SER A 219 -10.42 -3.37 4.97
C SER A 219 -11.66 -3.77 5.76
N PHE A 220 -12.85 -3.37 5.31
CA PHE A 220 -14.11 -3.79 5.93
C PHE A 220 -14.33 -5.31 5.80
N ALA A 221 -14.05 -5.87 4.62
CA ALA A 221 -14.13 -7.31 4.41
C ALA A 221 -13.15 -8.08 5.32
N LEU A 222 -11.90 -7.60 5.44
CA LEU A 222 -10.89 -8.16 6.34
C LEU A 222 -11.35 -8.17 7.79
N GLN A 223 -11.92 -7.07 8.29
CA GLN A 223 -12.44 -7.01 9.66
C GLN A 223 -13.59 -8.00 9.88
N ALA A 224 -14.55 -8.06 8.95
CA ALA A 224 -15.69 -8.95 9.08
C ALA A 224 -15.28 -10.44 9.01
N GLN A 225 -14.49 -10.82 8.01
CA GLN A 225 -14.05 -12.20 7.81
C GLN A 225 -13.05 -12.62 8.88
N GLY A 226 -12.12 -11.75 9.26
CA GLY A 226 -11.17 -11.97 10.34
C GLY A 226 -11.87 -12.14 11.68
N GLY A 227 -12.90 -11.35 11.98
CA GLY A 227 -13.70 -11.52 13.20
C GLY A 227 -14.39 -12.89 13.29
N VAL A 228 -15.01 -13.36 12.20
CA VAL A 228 -15.63 -14.70 12.15
C VAL A 228 -14.57 -15.79 12.30
N ALA A 229 -13.45 -15.67 11.60
CA ALA A 229 -12.36 -16.65 11.64
C ALA A 229 -11.71 -16.72 13.03
N ALA A 230 -11.47 -15.58 13.68
CA ALA A 230 -10.91 -15.50 15.03
C ALA A 230 -11.84 -16.13 16.06
N ALA A 231 -13.12 -15.77 16.04
CA ALA A 231 -14.13 -16.35 16.93
C ALA A 231 -14.25 -17.87 16.75
N GLY A 232 -14.22 -18.34 15.51
CA GLY A 232 -14.28 -19.77 15.21
C GLY A 232 -13.02 -20.52 15.66
N LEU A 233 -11.83 -19.94 15.50
CA LEU A 233 -10.57 -20.55 15.93
C LEU A 233 -10.47 -20.63 17.46
N MET A 234 -10.97 -19.61 18.17
CA MET A 234 -11.12 -19.67 19.64
C MET A 234 -12.11 -20.73 20.08
N ARG A 235 -13.24 -20.86 19.38
CA ARG A 235 -14.20 -21.93 19.67
C ARG A 235 -13.61 -23.32 19.43
N LEU A 236 -12.67 -23.46 18.50
CA LEU A 236 -11.98 -24.72 18.27
C LEU A 236 -11.05 -25.06 19.44
N ARG A 237 -10.30 -24.08 19.97
CA ARG A 237 -9.53 -24.23 21.22
C ARG A 237 -10.40 -24.76 22.35
N ASP A 238 -11.54 -24.13 22.57
CA ASP A 238 -12.43 -24.48 23.69
C ASP A 238 -13.02 -25.90 23.55
N GLN A 239 -13.10 -26.44 22.33
CA GLN A 239 -13.51 -27.83 22.08
C GLN A 239 -12.37 -28.84 22.26
N PHE A 240 -11.13 -28.42 22.04
CA PHE A 240 -9.94 -29.28 22.07
C PHE A 240 -8.81 -28.62 22.87
N PRO A 241 -8.98 -28.42 24.19
CA PRO A 241 -8.02 -27.68 25.00
C PRO A 241 -6.64 -28.35 25.10
N ASP A 242 -6.58 -29.68 24.92
CA ASP A 242 -5.35 -30.46 25.03
C ASP A 242 -4.61 -30.65 23.68
N LEU A 243 -5.12 -30.06 22.59
CA LEU A 243 -4.52 -30.21 21.26
C LEU A 243 -3.23 -29.40 21.16
N ALA A 244 -2.09 -30.08 21.02
CA ALA A 244 -0.79 -29.44 20.93
C ALA A 244 -0.43 -29.01 19.50
N HIS A 245 0.40 -27.97 19.38
CA HIS A 245 0.95 -27.52 18.10
C HIS A 245 1.65 -28.62 17.29
N ILE A 246 2.28 -29.59 17.95
CA ILE A 246 3.00 -30.66 17.27
C ILE A 246 2.05 -31.63 16.55
N ASP A 247 0.86 -31.87 17.11
CA ASP A 247 -0.18 -32.68 16.48
C ASP A 247 -0.79 -31.95 15.29
N MET A 248 -1.00 -30.63 15.42
CA MET A 248 -1.43 -29.78 14.30
C MET A 248 -0.41 -29.78 13.17
N ALA A 249 0.88 -29.62 13.49
CA ALA A 249 1.97 -29.66 12.52
C ALA A 249 2.07 -31.03 11.83
N ALA A 250 1.95 -32.13 12.59
CA ALA A 250 1.92 -33.48 12.05
C ALA A 250 0.76 -33.67 11.07
N PHE A 251 -0.44 -33.20 11.42
CA PHE A 251 -1.60 -33.20 10.53
C PHE A 251 -1.36 -32.38 9.25
N PHE A 252 -0.90 -31.14 9.38
CA PHE A 252 -0.61 -30.27 8.23
C PHE A 252 0.42 -30.89 7.28
N SER A 253 1.46 -31.53 7.82
CA SER A 253 2.49 -32.14 7.00
C SER A 253 2.01 -33.43 6.33
N SER A 254 1.39 -34.33 7.10
CA SER A 254 1.03 -35.67 6.61
C SER A 254 -0.24 -35.69 5.74
N GLU A 255 -1.27 -34.92 6.10
CA GLU A 255 -2.57 -34.96 5.41
C GLU A 255 -2.73 -33.82 4.41
N MET A 256 -2.11 -32.66 4.66
CA MET A 256 -2.18 -31.50 3.76
C MET A 256 -0.92 -31.27 2.92
N ASN A 257 0.09 -32.15 3.03
CA ASN A 257 1.36 -32.10 2.30
C ASN A 257 2.12 -30.77 2.44
N ILE A 258 1.88 -30.02 3.53
CA ILE A 258 2.64 -28.81 3.83
C ILE A 258 4.07 -29.19 4.21
N PRO A 259 5.12 -28.50 3.71
CA PRO A 259 6.49 -28.76 4.13
C PRO A 259 6.63 -28.75 5.66
N PRO A 260 7.33 -29.71 6.29
CA PRO A 260 7.35 -29.88 7.75
C PRO A 260 7.72 -28.60 8.52
N GLU A 261 8.67 -27.82 8.01
CA GLU A 261 9.07 -26.54 8.58
C GLU A 261 7.96 -25.48 8.55
N ASN A 262 7.15 -25.47 7.49
CA ASN A 262 6.01 -24.56 7.34
C ASN A 262 4.84 -25.02 8.22
N ALA A 263 4.64 -26.34 8.31
CA ALA A 263 3.64 -26.96 9.17
C ALA A 263 3.90 -26.69 10.66
N LEU A 264 5.17 -26.77 11.09
CA LEU A 264 5.57 -26.48 12.47
C LEU A 264 5.28 -25.02 12.84
N VAL A 265 5.76 -24.07 12.03
CA VAL A 265 5.51 -22.63 12.26
C VAL A 265 4.01 -22.31 12.28
N LEU A 266 3.23 -22.94 11.41
CA LEU A 266 1.78 -22.74 11.39
C LEU A 266 1.12 -23.30 12.66
N GLY A 267 1.53 -24.48 13.12
CA GLY A 267 1.07 -25.07 14.38
C GLY A 267 1.42 -24.18 15.58
N GLU A 268 2.67 -23.72 15.67
CA GLU A 268 3.13 -22.80 16.73
C GLU A 268 2.35 -21.48 16.70
N GLY A 269 2.10 -20.91 15.52
CA GLY A 269 1.31 -19.70 15.37
C GLY A 269 -0.15 -19.87 15.82
N ILE A 270 -0.77 -21.04 15.54
CA ILE A 270 -2.14 -21.34 16.02
C ILE A 270 -2.14 -21.52 17.54
N GLN A 271 -1.15 -22.19 18.10
CA GLN A 271 -1.01 -22.32 19.56
C GLN A 271 -0.84 -20.96 20.23
N ALA A 272 0.05 -20.12 19.73
CA ALA A 272 0.23 -18.76 20.24
C ALA A 272 -1.07 -17.94 20.15
N PHE A 273 -1.84 -18.11 19.07
CA PHE A 273 -3.17 -17.51 18.96
C PHE A 273 -4.14 -18.01 20.03
N TRP A 274 -4.15 -19.32 20.31
CA TRP A 274 -4.99 -19.92 21.35
C TRP A 274 -4.61 -19.50 22.76
N ASP A 275 -3.32 -19.28 22.99
CA ASP A 275 -2.77 -18.74 24.24
C ASP A 275 -2.97 -17.22 24.36
N GLU A 276 -3.63 -16.60 23.37
CA GLU A 276 -3.87 -15.16 23.26
C GLU A 276 -2.58 -14.32 23.20
N ASP A 277 -1.45 -14.96 22.88
CA ASP A 277 -0.18 -14.31 22.53
C ASP A 277 -0.19 -13.88 21.06
N PHE A 278 -1.07 -12.93 20.75
CA PHE A 278 -1.16 -12.35 19.41
C PHE A 278 0.13 -11.62 19.01
N GLN A 279 0.93 -11.18 19.97
CA GLN A 279 2.19 -10.50 19.69
C GLN A 279 3.22 -11.48 19.13
N HIS A 280 3.26 -12.72 19.61
CA HIS A 280 4.07 -13.77 19.00
C HIS A 280 3.67 -13.98 17.53
N VAL A 281 2.38 -14.02 17.22
CA VAL A 281 1.91 -14.14 15.83
C VAL A 281 2.39 -12.96 14.97
N GLY A 282 2.31 -11.74 15.52
CA GLY A 282 2.75 -10.52 14.84
C GLY A 282 4.26 -10.39 14.66
N THR A 283 5.08 -10.93 15.56
CA THR A 283 6.54 -10.70 15.59
C THR A 283 7.37 -11.91 15.17
N VAL A 284 6.81 -13.11 15.23
CA VAL A 284 7.48 -14.35 14.83
C VAL A 284 6.82 -14.91 13.57
N THR A 285 5.53 -15.26 13.65
CA THR A 285 4.82 -15.95 12.57
C THR A 285 4.70 -15.10 11.31
N MET A 286 4.41 -13.80 11.45
CA MET A 286 4.26 -12.88 10.31
C MET A 286 5.53 -12.81 9.45
N PHE A 287 6.72 -12.78 10.03
CA PHE A 287 7.96 -12.66 9.26
C PHE A 287 8.33 -13.96 8.52
N GLN A 288 7.75 -15.09 8.93
CA GLN A 288 7.89 -16.36 8.19
C GLN A 288 7.17 -16.32 6.84
N ILE A 289 6.18 -15.44 6.66
CA ILE A 289 5.48 -15.25 5.38
C ILE A 289 6.46 -14.90 4.25
N GLU A 290 7.48 -14.08 4.52
CA GLU A 290 8.50 -13.75 3.50
C GLU A 290 9.35 -14.97 3.11
N ARG A 291 9.64 -15.86 4.07
CA ARG A 291 10.34 -17.11 3.80
C ARG A 291 9.48 -18.03 2.92
N VAL A 292 8.21 -18.22 3.28
CA VAL A 292 7.29 -19.11 2.52
C VAL A 292 6.98 -18.54 1.13
N ALA A 293 6.80 -17.22 0.98
CA ALA A 293 6.62 -16.59 -0.33
C ALA A 293 7.85 -16.76 -1.23
N ARG A 294 9.06 -16.71 -0.65
CA ARG A 294 10.31 -17.01 -1.34
C ARG A 294 10.38 -18.47 -1.77
N GLU A 295 10.04 -19.41 -0.89
CA GLU A 295 10.00 -20.84 -1.19
C GLU A 295 9.01 -21.15 -2.32
N LEU A 296 7.82 -20.56 -2.29
CA LEU A 296 6.84 -20.68 -3.37
C LEU A 296 7.39 -20.13 -4.69
N SER A 297 8.03 -18.98 -4.66
CA SER A 297 8.66 -18.40 -5.85
C SER A 297 9.75 -19.33 -6.42
N GLN A 298 10.57 -19.92 -5.55
CA GLN A 298 11.60 -20.88 -5.94
C GLN A 298 11.00 -22.16 -6.51
N PHE A 299 9.91 -22.66 -5.91
CA PHE A 299 9.16 -23.83 -6.39
C PHE A 299 8.62 -23.61 -7.81
N LEU A 300 8.18 -22.39 -8.13
CA LEU A 300 7.76 -21.99 -9.48
C LEU A 300 8.93 -21.75 -10.45
N GLY A 301 10.18 -21.91 -10.00
CA GLY A 301 11.39 -21.69 -10.81
C GLY A 301 11.72 -20.20 -11.02
N LEU A 302 11.18 -19.31 -10.19
CA LEU A 302 11.41 -17.88 -10.27
C LEU A 302 12.73 -17.52 -9.58
N PRO A 303 13.51 -16.55 -10.10
CA PRO A 303 14.76 -16.14 -9.46
C PRO A 303 14.47 -15.43 -8.13
N VAL A 304 15.00 -15.96 -7.03
CA VAL A 304 14.78 -15.45 -5.67
C VAL A 304 15.98 -14.72 -5.06
N TYR A 305 17.13 -14.71 -5.75
CA TYR A 305 18.35 -14.06 -5.26
C TYR A 305 18.88 -13.06 -6.29
N ARG A 306 19.29 -11.89 -5.83
CA ARG A 306 20.02 -10.91 -6.66
C ARG A 306 21.51 -11.08 -6.39
N ALA A 307 22.24 -11.54 -7.40
CA ALA A 307 23.69 -11.66 -7.34
C ALA A 307 24.35 -10.28 -7.10
N PRO A 308 25.51 -10.24 -6.41
CA PRO A 308 26.25 -9.00 -6.24
C PRO A 308 26.68 -8.42 -7.59
N ALA A 309 26.67 -7.09 -7.69
CA ALA A 309 27.09 -6.36 -8.88
C ALA A 309 27.73 -5.02 -8.49
N GLY A 310 29.01 -4.82 -8.84
CA GLY A 310 29.79 -3.68 -8.37
C GLY A 310 29.86 -3.68 -6.83
N ASP A 311 29.53 -2.53 -6.23
CA ASP A 311 29.51 -2.35 -4.77
C ASP A 311 28.21 -2.85 -4.09
N ILE A 312 27.25 -3.36 -4.88
CA ILE A 312 25.98 -3.86 -4.35
C ILE A 312 26.17 -5.29 -3.85
N ARG A 313 26.05 -5.49 -2.53
CA ARG A 313 26.01 -6.82 -1.92
C ARG A 313 24.82 -7.62 -2.42
N GLY A 314 25.03 -8.92 -2.61
CA GLY A 314 23.95 -9.83 -2.99
C GLY A 314 22.87 -9.87 -1.90
N ARG A 315 21.61 -9.93 -2.33
CA ARG A 315 20.46 -9.80 -1.42
C ARG A 315 19.24 -10.56 -1.89
N PHE A 316 18.40 -10.95 -0.94
CA PHE A 316 17.05 -11.42 -1.22
C PHE A 316 16.14 -10.22 -1.49
N PRO A 317 15.26 -10.29 -2.51
CA PRO A 317 14.19 -9.31 -2.69
C PRO A 317 13.22 -9.30 -1.51
N SER A 318 12.44 -8.23 -1.42
CA SER A 318 11.38 -8.05 -0.43
C SER A 318 10.10 -8.78 -0.82
N LEU A 319 9.16 -8.92 0.13
CA LEU A 319 7.83 -9.49 -0.10
C LEU A 319 7.12 -8.92 -1.33
N GLU A 320 7.17 -7.60 -1.52
CA GLU A 320 6.59 -6.88 -2.68
C GLU A 320 7.04 -7.52 -4.00
N THR A 321 8.33 -7.87 -4.09
CA THR A 321 8.92 -8.43 -5.30
C THR A 321 8.46 -9.87 -5.52
N TYR A 322 8.32 -10.67 -4.46
CA TYR A 322 7.79 -12.03 -4.59
C TYR A 322 6.33 -11.99 -5.03
N LEU A 323 5.49 -11.17 -4.38
CA LEU A 323 4.08 -11.05 -4.74
C LEU A 323 3.87 -10.57 -6.17
N ALA A 324 4.63 -9.58 -6.64
CA ALA A 324 4.54 -9.13 -8.03
C ALA A 324 4.82 -10.27 -9.03
N LYS A 325 5.83 -11.10 -8.75
CA LYS A 325 6.15 -12.28 -9.59
C LYS A 325 5.09 -13.38 -9.48
N LEU A 326 4.52 -13.58 -8.30
CA LEU A 326 3.42 -14.53 -8.12
C LEU A 326 2.16 -14.08 -8.88
N ASP A 327 1.86 -12.78 -8.87
CA ASP A 327 0.77 -12.19 -9.66
C ASP A 327 0.97 -12.45 -11.16
N GLU A 328 2.21 -12.29 -11.67
CA GLU A 328 2.57 -12.59 -13.06
C GLU A 328 2.39 -14.08 -13.42
N GLU A 329 2.63 -14.99 -12.48
CA GLU A 329 2.40 -16.44 -12.63
C GLU A 329 0.94 -16.85 -12.39
N GLY A 330 0.04 -15.90 -12.16
CA GLY A 330 -1.40 -16.13 -12.02
C GLY A 330 -1.85 -16.52 -10.62
N PHE A 331 -1.16 -16.05 -9.58
CA PHE A 331 -1.63 -16.14 -8.20
C PHE A 331 -3.01 -15.49 -8.04
N GLU A 332 -3.85 -16.08 -7.21
CA GLU A 332 -5.25 -15.68 -7.08
C GLU A 332 -5.35 -14.23 -6.56
N ILE A 333 -6.11 -13.40 -7.28
CA ILE A 333 -6.13 -11.95 -7.05
C ILE A 333 -6.66 -11.59 -5.67
N GLY A 334 -7.68 -12.27 -5.15
CA GLY A 334 -8.21 -12.06 -3.80
C GLY A 334 -7.13 -12.27 -2.73
N TRP A 335 -6.34 -13.33 -2.83
CA TRP A 335 -5.23 -13.58 -1.93
C TRP A 335 -4.10 -12.57 -2.08
N SER A 336 -3.74 -12.18 -3.31
CA SER A 336 -2.78 -11.09 -3.54
C SER A 336 -3.23 -9.79 -2.87
N ARG A 337 -4.52 -9.42 -3.05
CA ARG A 337 -5.14 -8.27 -2.39
C ARG A 337 -5.16 -8.43 -0.87
N THR A 338 -5.46 -9.61 -0.34
CA THR A 338 -5.41 -9.87 1.12
C THR A 338 -4.01 -9.60 1.67
N ILE A 339 -2.97 -10.16 1.06
CA ILE A 339 -1.60 -10.00 1.56
C ILE A 339 -1.18 -8.53 1.52
N ARG A 340 -1.46 -7.83 0.42
CA ARG A 340 -1.16 -6.39 0.27
C ARG A 340 -1.94 -5.54 1.28
N SER A 341 -3.23 -5.81 1.45
CA SER A 341 -4.08 -5.03 2.35
C SER A 341 -3.80 -5.30 3.83
N VAL A 342 -3.26 -6.47 4.20
CA VAL A 342 -2.90 -6.76 5.61
C VAL A 342 -1.46 -6.32 5.91
N LEU A 343 -0.49 -6.69 5.06
CA LEU A 343 0.93 -6.57 5.39
C LEU A 343 1.62 -5.34 4.80
N MET A 344 1.03 -4.67 3.80
CA MET A 344 1.73 -3.67 2.99
C MET A 344 1.06 -2.30 3.01
N ALA A 345 1.70 -1.30 2.40
CA ALA A 345 1.30 0.11 2.44
C ALA A 345 -0.07 0.39 1.80
N GLU A 346 -0.54 -0.51 0.94
CA GLU A 346 -1.84 -0.46 0.29
C GLU A 346 -3.01 -0.60 1.28
N GLY A 347 -2.80 -1.20 2.46
CA GLY A 347 -3.80 -1.34 3.51
C GLY A 347 -3.27 -1.04 4.91
N TRP A 348 -3.37 -1.99 5.83
CA TRP A 348 -3.05 -1.83 7.25
C TRP A 348 -1.55 -1.74 7.52
N ASN A 349 -0.71 -2.17 6.58
CA ASN A 349 0.74 -2.07 6.66
C ASN A 349 1.33 -2.68 7.95
N LEU A 350 0.74 -3.79 8.42
CA LEU A 350 1.11 -4.40 9.71
C LEU A 350 2.58 -4.77 9.78
N ARG A 351 3.16 -5.23 8.67
CA ARG A 351 4.57 -5.59 8.60
C ARG A 351 5.48 -4.43 9.00
N ASN A 352 5.20 -3.25 8.45
CA ASN A 352 6.03 -2.07 8.67
C ASN A 352 5.73 -1.42 10.03
N THR A 353 4.46 -1.35 10.43
CA THR A 353 4.05 -0.70 11.68
C THR A 353 4.52 -1.47 12.91
N ILE A 354 4.50 -2.81 12.87
CA ILE A 354 5.07 -3.67 13.93
C ILE A 354 6.60 -3.58 13.92
N ALA A 355 7.26 -3.72 12.77
CA ALA A 355 8.72 -3.70 12.67
C ALA A 355 9.33 -2.38 13.17
N HIS A 356 8.66 -1.26 12.97
CA HIS A 356 9.09 0.05 13.43
C HIS A 356 8.56 0.44 14.82
N GLY A 357 7.84 -0.45 15.51
CA GLY A 357 7.34 -0.21 16.86
C GLY A 357 6.22 0.83 16.97
N TYR A 358 5.53 1.14 15.87
CA TYR A 358 4.36 2.02 15.89
C TYR A 358 3.11 1.32 16.44
N VAL A 359 3.06 0.00 16.32
CA VAL A 359 2.03 -0.86 16.93
C VAL A 359 2.73 -1.79 17.92
N SER A 360 2.39 -1.66 19.20
CA SER A 360 2.99 -2.46 20.29
C SER A 360 2.33 -3.81 20.49
N SER A 361 1.10 -3.97 20.01
CA SER A 361 0.29 -5.19 20.14
C SER A 361 -0.73 -5.27 19.02
N ILE A 362 -0.96 -6.46 18.48
CA ILE A 362 -2.05 -6.74 17.55
C ILE A 362 -3.19 -7.50 18.23
N GLY A 363 -4.39 -7.43 17.65
CA GLY A 363 -5.56 -8.13 18.15
C GLY A 363 -5.77 -9.50 17.49
N PRO A 364 -6.86 -10.20 17.87
CA PRO A 364 -7.19 -11.51 17.32
C PRO A 364 -7.54 -11.46 15.82
N ILE A 365 -8.07 -10.35 15.31
CA ILE A 365 -8.41 -10.20 13.89
C ILE A 365 -7.13 -10.18 13.05
N GLU A 366 -6.17 -9.35 13.42
CA GLU A 366 -4.89 -9.26 12.72
C GLU A 366 -4.12 -10.59 12.79
N ALA A 367 -4.07 -11.20 13.98
CA ALA A 367 -3.36 -12.46 14.19
C ALA A 367 -3.95 -13.61 13.35
N VAL A 368 -5.29 -13.77 13.33
CA VAL A 368 -5.89 -14.84 12.52
C VAL A 368 -5.69 -14.61 11.01
N LEU A 369 -5.67 -13.35 10.55
CA LEU A 369 -5.39 -13.03 9.15
C LEU A 369 -3.94 -13.35 8.77
N ILE A 370 -2.98 -13.10 9.67
CA ILE A 370 -1.58 -13.51 9.50
C ILE A 370 -1.48 -15.03 9.37
N LEU A 371 -2.15 -15.79 10.24
CA LEU A 371 -2.19 -17.25 10.18
C LEU A 371 -2.81 -17.76 8.87
N ARG A 372 -3.88 -17.11 8.40
CA ARG A 372 -4.54 -17.44 7.13
C ARG A 372 -3.62 -17.19 5.94
N ILE A 373 -2.87 -16.09 5.93
CA ILE A 373 -1.88 -15.78 4.88
C ILE A 373 -0.74 -16.81 4.88
N LEU A 374 -0.17 -17.10 6.06
CA LEU A 374 0.89 -18.10 6.17
C LEU A 374 0.39 -19.47 5.70
N GLY A 375 -0.81 -19.86 6.13
CA GLY A 375 -1.45 -21.11 5.79
C GLY A 375 -1.64 -21.31 4.29
N ILE A 376 -2.21 -20.33 3.57
CA ILE A 376 -2.44 -20.46 2.13
C ILE A 376 -1.13 -20.51 1.34
N LEU A 377 -0.13 -19.72 1.72
CA LEU A 377 1.18 -19.76 1.06
C LEU A 377 1.87 -21.10 1.31
N SER A 378 1.77 -21.63 2.54
CA SER A 378 2.32 -22.93 2.91
C SER A 378 1.63 -24.07 2.15
N LEU A 379 0.31 -24.00 1.98
CA LEU A 379 -0.44 -24.93 1.12
C LEU A 379 -0.04 -24.81 -0.34
N ALA A 380 0.22 -23.61 -0.85
CA ALA A 380 0.70 -23.42 -2.22
C ALA A 380 2.11 -23.99 -2.43
N THR A 381 2.92 -24.10 -1.37
CA THR A 381 4.21 -24.81 -1.37
C THR A 381 4.09 -26.32 -1.20
N SER A 382 2.88 -26.86 -0.98
CA SER A 382 2.70 -28.29 -0.80
C SER A 382 3.20 -29.08 -2.00
N HIS A 383 3.95 -30.14 -1.74
CA HIS A 383 4.56 -30.95 -2.78
C HIS A 383 3.49 -31.83 -3.47
N GLY A 384 2.75 -31.25 -4.40
CA GLY A 384 2.00 -32.00 -5.40
C GLY A 384 2.98 -32.63 -6.40
N SER A 385 3.43 -33.84 -6.07
CA SER A 385 3.91 -34.93 -6.92
C SER A 385 4.60 -34.59 -8.26
N LEU A 386 5.75 -35.21 -8.46
CA LEU A 386 6.46 -35.42 -9.72
C LEU A 386 5.64 -36.17 -10.82
N GLU A 387 4.36 -35.88 -11.02
CA GLU A 387 3.66 -36.16 -12.28
C GLU A 387 3.51 -34.85 -13.06
N ARG A 388 4.39 -34.65 -14.04
CA ARG A 388 4.33 -33.54 -15.01
C ARG A 388 3.04 -33.49 -15.85
N ASP A 389 2.05 -34.37 -15.64
CA ASP A 389 0.91 -34.54 -16.56
C ASP A 389 -0.50 -34.65 -15.93
N LYS A 390 -0.73 -34.17 -14.70
CA LYS A 390 -2.13 -33.94 -14.23
C LYS A 390 -2.33 -32.54 -13.66
N PRO A 391 -3.42 -31.84 -14.03
CA PRO A 391 -3.77 -30.59 -13.39
C PRO A 391 -4.20 -30.87 -11.94
N LEU A 392 -3.46 -30.31 -10.98
CA LEU A 392 -3.99 -30.11 -9.62
C LEU A 392 -5.19 -29.15 -9.73
N ASP A 393 -6.36 -29.60 -9.29
CA ASP A 393 -7.55 -28.76 -9.13
C ASP A 393 -7.54 -28.17 -7.71
N LEU A 394 -6.62 -27.22 -7.49
CA LEU A 394 -6.64 -26.35 -6.32
C LEU A 394 -7.68 -25.25 -6.57
N PRO A 395 -8.54 -24.89 -5.60
CA PRO A 395 -9.32 -23.66 -5.69
C PRO A 395 -8.34 -22.47 -5.76
N GLY A 396 -8.12 -21.93 -6.95
CA GLY A 396 -7.21 -20.79 -7.17
C GLY A 396 -6.15 -20.95 -8.26
N PHE A 397 -5.99 -22.12 -8.88
CA PHE A 397 -5.04 -22.30 -10.00
C PHE A 397 -5.76 -22.68 -11.30
N ARG A 398 -6.37 -21.70 -12.00
CA ARG A 398 -6.81 -21.91 -13.39
C ARG A 398 -5.64 -21.72 -14.34
N ARG A 399 -5.03 -22.83 -14.80
CA ARG A 399 -4.09 -22.82 -15.92
C ARG A 399 -4.78 -22.37 -17.22
N GLN A 400 -4.63 -21.11 -17.60
CA GLN A 400 -4.67 -20.74 -19.03
C GLN A 400 -3.31 -21.05 -19.67
N ARG A 401 -3.03 -22.35 -19.89
CA ARG A 401 -1.93 -22.80 -20.76
C ARG A 401 -2.47 -23.32 -22.09
N LYS A 402 -2.92 -22.39 -22.93
CA LYS A 402 -2.87 -22.54 -24.39
C LYS A 402 -2.60 -21.14 -24.95
N MET A 403 -1.33 -20.83 -25.27
CA MET A 403 -0.86 -19.83 -26.28
C MET A 403 0.56 -19.26 -26.03
N GLY A 404 1.23 -19.53 -24.90
CA GLY A 404 2.56 -18.92 -24.62
C GLY A 404 3.80 -19.71 -25.10
N VAL A 405 3.75 -21.05 -25.09
CA VAL A 405 4.98 -21.88 -25.26
C VAL A 405 5.36 -22.12 -26.73
N ALA A 406 4.41 -21.98 -27.66
CA ALA A 406 4.69 -22.09 -29.09
C ALA A 406 5.45 -20.86 -29.65
N SER A 407 5.19 -19.67 -29.09
CA SER A 407 5.81 -18.41 -29.54
C SER A 407 7.29 -18.34 -29.17
N ILE A 408 7.69 -18.71 -27.95
CA ILE A 408 9.08 -18.59 -27.48
C ILE A 408 10.05 -19.54 -28.22
N ARG A 409 9.57 -20.72 -28.66
CA ARG A 409 10.37 -21.64 -29.50
C ARG A 409 10.52 -21.15 -30.94
N GLN A 410 9.54 -20.44 -31.49
CA GLN A 410 9.65 -19.83 -32.83
C GLN A 410 10.57 -18.61 -32.83
N THR A 411 10.51 -17.74 -31.81
CA THR A 411 11.37 -16.54 -31.72
C THR A 411 12.84 -16.88 -31.51
N ARG A 412 13.17 -17.94 -30.75
CA ARG A 412 14.55 -18.46 -30.63
C ARG A 412 15.10 -19.09 -31.93
N ARG A 413 14.25 -19.67 -32.78
CA ARG A 413 14.66 -20.21 -34.10
C ARG A 413 14.90 -19.11 -35.14
N VAL A 414 14.18 -17.98 -35.06
CA VAL A 414 14.39 -16.83 -35.95
C VAL A 414 15.68 -16.07 -35.58
N LEU A 415 15.92 -15.82 -34.29
CA LEU A 415 17.11 -15.09 -33.82
C LEU A 415 18.43 -15.88 -34.00
N SER A 416 18.38 -17.23 -33.96
CA SER A 416 19.56 -18.08 -34.22
C SER A 416 19.89 -18.22 -35.71
N ARG A 417 18.90 -18.13 -36.60
CA ARG A 417 19.12 -18.08 -38.06
C ARG A 417 19.70 -16.76 -38.51
N ASP A 418 19.31 -15.65 -37.88
CA ASP A 418 19.80 -14.31 -38.25
C ASP A 418 21.26 -14.07 -37.79
N ARG A 419 21.65 -14.60 -36.61
CA ARG A 419 23.05 -14.62 -36.17
C ARG A 419 23.98 -15.47 -37.05
N ARG A 420 23.48 -16.55 -37.66
CA ARG A 420 24.27 -17.37 -38.62
C ARG A 420 24.40 -16.72 -39.99
N ARG A 421 23.44 -15.88 -40.42
CA ARG A 421 23.54 -15.12 -41.67
C ARG A 421 24.50 -13.93 -41.57
N ARG A 422 24.55 -13.23 -40.44
CA ARG A 422 25.50 -12.12 -40.23
C ARG A 422 26.97 -12.55 -40.12
N ARG A 423 27.25 -13.77 -39.65
CA ARG A 423 28.62 -14.35 -39.61
C ARG A 423 29.15 -14.88 -40.95
N ARG A 424 28.33 -14.96 -42.00
CA ARG A 424 28.74 -15.42 -43.35
C ARG A 424 28.89 -14.29 -44.37
N ARG A 425 28.69 -13.03 -43.96
CA ARG A 425 28.80 -11.83 -44.81
C ARG A 425 29.72 -10.75 -44.22
N GLY A 426 30.59 -11.13 -43.29
CA GLY A 426 31.66 -10.30 -42.75
C GLY A 426 32.99 -10.92 -43.12
#